data_AF-A0A351K1M2-F1
#
_entry.id   AF-A0A351K1M2-F1
#
_cell.length_a   1.000
_cell.length_b   1.000
_cell.length_c   1.000
_cell.angle_alpha   90.00
_cell.angle_beta   90.00
_cell.angle_gamma   90.00
#
_symmetry.space_group_name_H-M   'P 1'
#
loop_
_entity.id
_entity.type
_entity.pdbx_description
1 polymer ?
#
loop_
_entity_poly.entity_id
_entity_poly.type
_entity_poly.pdbx_seq_one_letter_code
_entity_poly.pdbx_strand_id
1 'polypeptide(L)' 'MTTPKPATVHTQQANAPRDLGMDDRDIDRARQGLIAQHPTGVLEGPLGVAWDASRHDYVVDGAQPDTVHPSLWRQA' A
#
# COMPACT_ATOMS: atom_id res chain seq x y z
N MET A 1 -22.44 -9.04 -13.20
CA MET A 1 -21.08 -9.11 -12.63
C MET A 1 -21.24 -9.12 -11.11
N THR A 2 -20.53 -9.99 -10.39
CA THR A 2 -20.57 -10.04 -8.93
C THR A 2 -19.51 -9.10 -8.33
N THR A 3 -19.90 -8.28 -7.36
CA THR A 3 -19.01 -7.39 -6.61
C THR A 3 -18.17 -8.18 -5.59
N PRO A 4 -16.99 -7.67 -5.18
CA PRO A 4 -16.20 -8.27 -4.10
C PRO A 4 -17.01 -8.37 -2.80
N LYS A 5 -16.77 -9.43 -2.03
CA LYS A 5 -17.37 -9.65 -0.72
C LYS A 5 -16.53 -8.96 0.37
N PRO A 6 -17.14 -8.52 1.48
CA PRO A 6 -16.39 -8.03 2.64
C PRO A 6 -15.56 -9.15 3.29
N ALA A 7 -14.59 -8.77 4.13
CA ALA A 7 -13.84 -9.74 4.94
C ALA A 7 -14.80 -10.48 5.88
N THR A 8 -14.60 -11.79 6.00
CA THR A 8 -15.34 -12.60 6.97
C THR A 8 -14.81 -12.37 8.38
N VAL A 9 -15.57 -12.77 9.40
CA VAL A 9 -15.10 -12.76 10.80
C VAL A 9 -13.79 -13.56 10.95
N HIS A 10 -13.66 -14.69 10.24
CA HIS A 10 -12.41 -15.48 10.26
C HIS A 10 -11.23 -14.72 9.64
N THR A 11 -11.45 -13.98 8.56
CA THR A 11 -10.42 -13.16 7.92
C THR A 11 -10.00 -12.00 8.82
N GLN A 12 -10.98 -11.30 9.43
CA GLN A 12 -10.73 -10.22 10.38
C GLN A 12 -9.89 -10.71 11.58
N GLN A 13 -10.22 -11.88 12.12
CA GLN A 13 -9.46 -12.51 13.20
C GLN A 13 -8.03 -12.87 12.79
N ALA A 14 -7.83 -13.42 11.59
CA ALA A 14 -6.49 -13.74 11.07
C ALA A 14 -5.64 -12.49 10.80
N ASN A 15 -6.29 -11.37 10.45
CA ASN A 15 -5.66 -10.07 10.24
C ASN A 15 -5.53 -9.24 11.53
N ALA A 16 -5.98 -9.75 12.69
CA ALA A 16 -5.91 -9.02 13.95
C ALA A 16 -4.47 -8.58 14.27
N PRO A 17 -4.30 -7.37 14.87
CA PRO A 17 -2.99 -6.86 15.22
C PRO A 17 -2.20 -7.83 16.09
N ARG A 18 -0.96 -8.10 15.67
CA ARG A 18 0.01 -8.90 16.40
C ARG A 18 1.42 -8.40 16.08
N ASP A 19 2.40 -8.76 16.89
CA ASP A 19 3.78 -8.57 16.51
C ASP A 19 4.11 -9.48 15.32
N LEU A 20 4.57 -8.85 14.24
CA LEU A 20 4.95 -9.50 12.98
C LEU A 20 6.47 -9.55 12.79
N GLY A 21 7.26 -9.08 13.77
CA GLY A 21 8.72 -9.02 13.68
C GLY A 21 9.22 -8.02 12.64
N MET A 22 8.49 -6.93 12.46
CA MET A 22 8.82 -5.89 11.48
C MET A 22 9.95 -4.99 11.98
N ASP A 23 10.79 -4.50 11.07
CA ASP A 23 11.88 -3.59 11.42
C ASP A 23 11.35 -2.17 11.56
N ASP A 24 11.30 -1.63 12.77
CA ASP A 24 10.77 -0.29 13.06
C ASP A 24 11.48 0.87 12.34
N ARG A 25 12.64 0.63 11.72
CA ARG A 25 13.37 1.65 10.93
C ARG A 25 13.22 1.47 9.42
N ASP A 26 12.37 0.55 8.94
CA ASP A 26 12.16 0.32 7.51
C ASP A 26 11.70 1.60 6.78
N ILE A 27 10.73 2.33 7.34
CA ILE A 27 10.22 3.58 6.80
C ILE A 27 11.29 4.67 6.77
N ASP A 28 12.10 4.78 7.83
CA ASP A 28 13.19 5.76 7.88
C ASP A 28 14.22 5.49 6.78
N ARG A 29 14.61 4.23 6.60
CA ARG A 29 15.55 3.83 5.55
C ARG A 29 14.97 4.03 4.15
N ALA A 30 13.67 3.80 3.96
CA ALA A 30 13.01 4.03 2.68
C ALA A 30 13.02 5.52 2.27
N ARG A 31 13.05 6.44 3.25
CA ARG A 31 13.08 7.90 3.02
C ARG A 31 14.50 8.47 3.02
N GLN A 32 15.46 7.75 3.58
CA GLN A 32 16.81 8.24 3.81
C GLN A 32 17.51 8.57 2.49
N GLY A 33 18.00 9.80 2.36
CA GLY A 33 18.80 10.23 1.21
C GLY A 33 17.98 10.52 -0.06
N LEU A 34 16.66 10.72 0.05
CA LEU A 34 15.81 11.11 -1.08
C LEU A 34 16.32 12.42 -1.71
N ILE A 35 16.65 12.36 -3.01
CA ILE A 35 17.13 13.53 -3.79
C ILE A 35 15.96 14.22 -4.49
N ALA A 36 15.07 13.44 -5.12
CA ALA A 36 13.93 13.96 -5.87
C ALA A 36 12.83 12.90 -6.02
N GLN A 37 11.61 13.37 -6.25
CA GLN A 37 10.47 12.57 -6.69
C GLN A 37 9.97 13.09 -8.03
N HIS A 38 9.32 12.23 -8.82
CA HIS A 38 8.66 12.69 -10.04
C HIS A 38 7.54 13.66 -9.67
N PRO A 39 7.46 14.87 -10.26
CA PRO A 39 6.59 15.94 -9.79
C PRO A 39 5.09 15.60 -9.86
N THR A 40 4.71 14.65 -10.73
CA THR A 40 3.31 14.22 -10.90
C THR A 40 3.06 12.76 -10.55
N GLY A 41 4.11 11.93 -10.38
CA GLY A 41 3.96 10.47 -10.29
C GLY A 41 3.46 9.76 -11.57
N VAL A 42 3.15 10.49 -12.64
CA VAL A 42 2.65 9.93 -13.92
C VAL A 42 3.74 9.98 -14.98
N LEU A 43 3.97 8.84 -15.64
CA LEU A 43 4.90 8.69 -16.76
C LEU A 43 4.12 8.43 -18.05
N GLU A 44 4.28 9.32 -19.02
CA GLU A 44 3.69 9.18 -20.35
C GLU A 44 4.51 8.22 -21.24
N GLY A 45 3.83 7.47 -22.09
CA GLY A 45 4.42 6.62 -23.11
C GLY A 45 3.84 6.89 -24.51
N PRO A 46 4.37 6.25 -25.56
CA PRO A 46 3.97 6.51 -26.95
C PRO A 46 2.49 6.22 -27.26
N LEU A 47 1.82 5.44 -26.40
CA LEU A 47 0.42 5.03 -26.54
C LEU A 47 -0.47 5.56 -25.40
N GLY A 48 0.02 6.53 -24.62
CA GLY A 48 -0.63 7.05 -23.41
C GLY A 48 0.15 6.72 -22.14
N VAL A 49 -0.49 6.89 -20.98
CA VAL A 49 0.12 6.70 -19.66
C VAL A 49 0.73 5.30 -19.52
N ALA A 50 2.05 5.25 -19.37
CA ALA A 50 2.80 4.02 -19.16
C ALA A 50 2.84 3.63 -17.67
N TRP A 51 2.86 4.62 -16.78
CA TRP A 51 2.83 4.40 -15.33
C TRP A 51 2.14 5.55 -14.60
N ASP A 52 1.42 5.24 -13.53
CA ASP A 52 0.75 6.23 -12.69
C ASP A 52 0.82 5.77 -11.23
N ALA A 53 1.65 6.45 -10.46
CA ALA A 53 1.85 6.16 -9.04
C ALA A 53 0.59 6.46 -8.21
N SER A 54 -0.24 7.44 -8.62
CA SER A 54 -1.44 7.87 -7.87
C SER A 54 -2.49 6.78 -7.70
N ARG A 55 -2.40 5.72 -8.50
CA ARG A 55 -3.24 4.51 -8.37
C ARG A 55 -3.11 3.82 -7.01
N HIS A 56 -2.06 4.13 -6.24
CA HIS A 56 -1.79 3.56 -4.92
C HIS A 56 -1.97 4.54 -3.76
N ASP A 57 -2.48 5.76 -4.00
CA ASP A 57 -2.65 6.79 -2.97
C ASP A 57 -3.54 6.33 -1.79
N TYR A 58 -4.40 5.33 -2.02
CA TYR A 58 -5.22 4.70 -0.99
C TYR A 58 -4.41 4.06 0.15
N VAL A 59 -3.14 3.70 -0.08
CA VAL A 59 -2.26 3.13 0.97
C VAL A 59 -1.61 4.23 1.81
N VAL A 60 -1.32 5.39 1.21
CA VAL A 60 -0.63 6.50 1.86
C VAL A 60 -1.54 7.23 2.85
N ASP A 61 -2.80 7.43 2.47
CA ASP A 61 -3.77 8.23 3.24
C ASP A 61 -4.83 7.38 3.97
N GLY A 62 -4.85 6.07 3.74
CA GLY A 62 -5.92 5.17 4.17
C GLY A 62 -5.67 4.48 5.51
N ALA A 63 -6.77 4.24 6.25
CA ALA A 63 -6.75 3.26 7.33
C ALA A 63 -6.59 1.85 6.73
N GLN A 64 -5.79 1.00 7.38
CA GLN A 64 -5.62 -0.39 6.96
C GLN A 64 -7.00 -1.09 6.86
N PRO A 65 -7.38 -1.62 5.69
CA PRO A 65 -8.64 -2.33 5.53
C PRO A 65 -8.54 -3.75 6.10
N ASP A 66 -9.67 -4.29 6.56
CA ASP A 66 -9.77 -5.65 7.08
C ASP A 66 -9.63 -6.74 6.00
N THR A 67 -9.73 -6.35 4.73
CA THR A 67 -9.54 -7.18 3.54
C THR A 67 -8.08 -7.34 3.12
N VAL A 68 -7.14 -6.64 3.75
CA VAL A 68 -5.69 -6.73 3.47
C VAL A 68 -4.93 -7.13 4.73
N HIS A 69 -3.99 -8.07 4.57
CA HIS A 69 -3.15 -8.51 5.69
C HIS A 69 -2.22 -7.37 6.19
N PRO A 70 -2.07 -7.15 7.51
CA PRO A 70 -1.30 -6.03 8.05
C PRO A 70 0.15 -5.95 7.56
N SER A 71 0.83 -7.10 7.44
CA SER A 71 2.20 -7.16 6.90
C SER A 71 2.28 -6.64 5.46
N LEU A 72 1.27 -6.94 4.65
CA LEU A 72 1.25 -6.51 3.26
C LEU A 72 0.92 -5.02 3.17
N TRP A 73 0.00 -4.54 4.02
CA TRP A 73 -0.35 -3.13 4.09
C TRP A 73 0.86 -2.26 4.49
N ARG A 74 1.66 -2.68 5.47
CA ARG A 74 2.89 -1.96 5.86
C ARG A 74 3.93 -1.88 4.72
N GLN A 75 3.96 -2.89 3.85
CA GLN A 75 4.94 -3.00 2.77
C GLN A 75 4.52 -2.28 1.48
N ALA A 76 3.24 -1.95 1.35
CA ALA A 76 2.68 -1.28 0.18
C ALA A 76 2.92 0.24 0.25
#